data_AF-A0A507FEP8-F1
#
_entry.id   AF-A0A507FEP8-F1
#
_cell.length_a   1.000
_cell.length_b   1.000
_cell.length_c   1.000
_cell.angle_alpha   90.00
_cell.angle_beta   90.00
_cell.angle_gamma   90.00
#
_symmetry.space_group_name_H-M   'P 1'
#
loop_
_entity.id
_entity.type
_entity.pdbx_description
1 polymer ?
#
loop_
_entity_poly.entity_id
_entity_poly.type
_entity_poly.pdbx_seq_one_letter_code
_entity_poly.pdbx_strand_id
1 'polypeptide(L)'
;MKFVNTLTQKLRPDPLTPGSPFEFERVSPAARVPRQVPAAHFSFVPPTFQPDAKLLSVSRRGLELIGLRPDAAEHDADFLLGLTSGNEVPSGTNPWALNYGGHQFGSWAQQLGDGRAICLGEIEVANKDGSTQRMELQLKGAGMTPYSRFADGFAVLRSSIREYLAAEAMHSLGVPTSRSLSLVLSSRGVAREEGLEPGAVVCRLAPSWIRFGSFEVLYWRGQLEMLKELADYTIENHFPHVLSESARIANERAATNSTAALTFQEQLAFNKYILWIKSVVEKTADMIAHWQSVGFCHGVMNTDNFSILGLTIDYGPYQFLNTFEPGYICNHSDHTGRYAFNQQPRMAMWNLVRLVNVLDPLLATRLPSKDSPIPKEEEEAIMKALGETVHLFGPRYEMKFNELMGKKLGFLTALEDDLDVVHQPLLKLLFEAQLDYTLFYRTFSESVEQVLEAGAMPDALFDQFYKFSFKAKNEWDSETGEKSLKTRFQDWTQVYIQRLETDKDAKSSLKSRMLNANPKFILRNHIVQKVIDEVTVDPTSSVIDRYLRVLENPFENGSEADEREFGGAVPALLRDLKCSCSS
;
A
#
# COMPACT_ATOMS: atom_id res chain seq x y z
N MET A 1 22.67 -14.71 2.36
CA MET A 1 22.08 -13.42 1.94
C MET A 1 23.18 -12.51 1.42
N LYS A 2 22.96 -11.77 0.33
CA LYS A 2 23.92 -10.79 -0.23
C LYS A 2 23.35 -9.38 -0.06
N PHE A 3 23.98 -8.58 0.81
CA PHE A 3 23.61 -7.19 1.01
C PHE A 3 24.36 -6.28 0.03
N VAL A 4 23.64 -5.38 -0.65
CA VAL A 4 24.21 -4.48 -1.68
C VAL A 4 24.22 -3.00 -1.25
N ASN A 5 23.25 -2.59 -0.40
CA ASN A 5 23.14 -1.27 0.24
C ASN A 5 23.38 -0.06 -0.70
N THR A 6 22.84 -0.12 -1.91
CA THR A 6 23.04 0.89 -2.96
C THR A 6 22.55 2.28 -2.57
N LEU A 7 21.46 2.39 -1.80
CA LEU A 7 20.98 3.67 -1.27
C LEU A 7 22.05 4.39 -0.47
N THR A 8 22.66 3.66 0.47
CA THR A 8 23.69 4.22 1.37
C THR A 8 25.01 4.52 0.68
N GLN A 9 25.26 3.92 -0.48
CA GLN A 9 26.46 4.17 -1.31
C GLN A 9 26.28 5.38 -2.24
N LYS A 10 25.06 5.60 -2.74
CA LYS A 10 24.77 6.63 -3.75
C LYS A 10 24.21 7.92 -3.18
N LEU A 11 23.57 7.88 -2.00
CA LEU A 11 22.95 9.05 -1.39
C LEU A 11 23.77 9.60 -0.22
N ARG A 12 23.57 10.88 0.07
CA ARG A 12 24.29 11.59 1.15
C ARG A 12 23.84 11.14 2.55
N PRO A 13 24.77 10.65 3.41
CA PRO A 13 24.48 10.37 4.82
C PRO A 13 24.42 11.66 5.64
N ASP A 14 23.82 11.57 6.82
CA ASP A 14 23.86 12.62 7.84
C ASP A 14 25.29 12.84 8.35
N PRO A 15 25.82 14.08 8.32
CA PRO A 15 27.18 14.37 8.76
C PRO A 15 27.47 14.03 10.23
N LEU A 16 26.44 13.98 11.08
CA LEU A 16 26.58 13.60 12.49
C LEU A 16 26.53 12.08 12.72
N THR A 17 26.19 11.33 11.69
CA THR A 17 26.24 9.87 11.63
C THR A 17 26.90 9.44 10.31
N PRO A 18 28.17 9.82 10.06
CA PRO A 18 28.80 9.74 8.73
C PRO A 18 29.16 8.31 8.29
N GLY A 19 28.82 7.30 9.09
CA GLY A 19 29.46 6.00 9.06
C GLY A 19 28.59 4.79 9.14
N SER A 20 28.98 3.71 8.43
CA SER A 20 28.43 2.38 8.66
C SER A 20 28.67 1.99 10.13
N PRO A 21 27.67 1.43 10.84
CA PRO A 21 27.89 0.96 12.22
C PRO A 21 28.96 -0.13 12.35
N PHE A 22 29.45 -0.69 11.23
CA PHE A 22 30.56 -1.64 11.17
C PHE A 22 31.94 -1.02 10.92
N GLU A 23 32.01 0.22 10.42
CA GLU A 23 33.27 0.91 10.14
C GLU A 23 33.71 1.83 11.30
N PHE A 24 32.79 2.18 12.20
CA PHE A 24 33.06 3.10 13.29
C PHE A 24 33.01 2.34 14.62
N GLU A 25 34.13 2.33 15.36
CA GLU A 25 34.29 1.65 16.65
C GLU A 25 33.23 2.04 17.71
N ARG A 26 32.53 3.16 17.50
CA ARG A 26 31.40 3.59 18.34
C ARG A 26 30.29 4.23 17.51
N VAL A 27 29.06 3.80 17.75
CA VAL A 27 27.83 4.43 17.28
C VAL A 27 27.81 5.88 17.76
N SER A 28 27.67 6.83 16.83
CA SER A 28 27.47 8.24 17.19
C SER A 28 26.24 8.37 18.10
N PRO A 29 26.34 8.98 19.30
CA PRO A 29 25.16 9.23 20.14
C PRO A 29 24.06 10.00 19.40
N ALA A 30 24.45 10.83 18.42
CA ALA A 30 23.52 11.60 17.60
C ALA A 30 22.61 10.72 16.72
N ALA A 31 22.88 9.42 16.57
CA ALA A 31 22.05 8.44 15.87
C ALA A 31 20.76 8.08 16.64
N ARG A 32 20.72 8.29 17.97
CA ARG A 32 19.58 7.92 18.82
C ARG A 32 18.93 9.12 19.52
N VAL A 33 19.32 10.34 19.12
CA VAL A 33 18.82 11.58 19.70
C VAL A 33 17.93 12.28 18.67
N PRO A 34 16.64 12.51 18.97
CA PRO A 34 15.74 13.23 18.08
C PRO A 34 16.25 14.63 17.75
N ARG A 35 16.32 14.99 16.47
CA ARG A 35 16.82 16.29 16.01
C ARG A 35 16.43 16.58 14.56
N GLN A 36 16.61 17.83 14.15
CA GLN A 36 16.63 18.18 12.74
C GLN A 36 17.91 17.64 12.08
N VAL A 37 17.76 17.10 10.88
CA VAL A 37 18.81 16.52 10.05
C VAL A 37 18.76 17.22 8.69
N PRO A 38 19.35 18.42 8.54
CA PRO A 38 19.45 19.08 7.25
C PRO A 38 20.54 18.40 6.39
N ALA A 39 20.39 18.50 5.07
CA ALA A 39 21.44 18.14 4.11
C ALA A 39 21.84 16.66 4.09
N ALA A 40 20.89 15.77 4.40
CA ALA A 40 21.08 14.32 4.32
C ALA A 40 19.82 13.62 3.80
N HIS A 41 19.99 12.49 3.11
CA HIS A 41 18.89 11.61 2.70
C HIS A 41 18.54 10.59 3.77
N PHE A 42 19.51 10.21 4.60
CA PHE A 42 19.36 9.23 5.67
C PHE A 42 20.37 9.48 6.79
N SER A 43 20.19 8.81 7.93
CA SER A 43 21.17 8.72 9.00
C SER A 43 21.54 7.26 9.23
N PHE A 44 22.81 6.96 9.50
CA PHE A 44 23.20 5.62 9.93
C PHE A 44 22.77 5.42 11.40
N VAL A 45 22.02 4.35 11.66
CA VAL A 45 21.44 4.08 12.98
C VAL A 45 21.39 2.57 13.22
N PRO A 46 22.12 2.03 14.20
CA PRO A 46 21.99 0.63 14.57
C PRO A 46 20.75 0.40 15.43
N PRO A 47 20.07 -0.75 15.26
CA PRO A 47 18.95 -1.14 16.11
C PRO A 47 19.27 -1.10 17.60
N THR A 48 18.24 -0.88 18.40
CA THR A 48 18.30 -0.99 19.86
C THR A 48 17.99 -2.42 20.27
N PHE A 49 18.77 -2.95 21.21
CA PHE A 49 18.59 -4.29 21.77
C PHE A 49 17.15 -4.51 22.28
N GLN A 50 16.59 -5.66 21.94
CA GLN A 50 15.26 -6.12 22.31
C GLN A 50 15.37 -7.21 23.40
N PRO A 51 14.96 -6.91 24.64
CA PRO A 51 15.02 -7.87 25.74
C PRO A 51 14.02 -9.00 25.56
N ASP A 52 14.42 -10.20 25.98
CA ASP A 52 13.63 -11.45 25.94
C ASP A 52 12.91 -11.65 24.60
N ALA A 53 13.59 -11.33 23.50
CA ALA A 53 13.01 -11.35 22.17
C ALA A 53 12.52 -12.76 21.81
N LYS A 54 11.30 -12.87 21.29
CA LYS A 54 10.70 -14.13 20.84
C LYS A 54 10.14 -14.00 19.44
N LEU A 55 10.52 -14.92 18.56
CA LEU A 55 9.98 -15.00 17.22
C LEU A 55 8.55 -15.55 17.30
N LEU A 56 7.55 -14.73 16.97
CA LEU A 56 6.14 -15.13 17.02
C LEU A 56 5.65 -15.75 15.72
N SER A 57 6.14 -15.25 14.58
CA SER A 57 5.70 -15.68 13.25
C SER A 57 6.72 -15.27 12.19
N VAL A 58 6.86 -16.08 11.14
CA VAL A 58 7.68 -15.81 9.96
C VAL A 58 6.89 -16.12 8.69
N SER A 59 6.83 -15.17 7.76
CA SER A 59 6.19 -15.37 6.46
C SER A 59 7.09 -16.21 5.58
N ARG A 60 6.60 -17.39 5.17
CA ARG A 60 7.28 -18.26 4.22
C ARG A 60 7.50 -17.57 2.87
N ARG A 61 6.47 -16.86 2.38
CA ARG A 61 6.58 -16.04 1.17
C ARG A 61 7.58 -14.89 1.35
N GLY A 62 7.66 -14.30 2.54
CA GLY A 62 8.65 -13.28 2.88
C GLY A 62 10.10 -13.78 2.82
N LEU A 63 10.36 -15.01 3.28
CA LEU A 63 11.67 -15.65 3.20
C LEU A 63 12.15 -15.80 1.75
N GLU A 64 11.26 -16.21 0.84
CA GLU A 64 11.58 -16.38 -0.58
C GLU A 64 12.02 -15.06 -1.22
N LEU A 65 11.39 -13.93 -0.87
CA LEU A 65 11.73 -12.59 -1.39
C LEU A 65 13.15 -12.14 -1.02
N ILE A 66 13.75 -12.73 0.01
CA ILE A 66 15.13 -12.45 0.44
C ILE A 66 16.08 -13.62 0.15
N GLY A 67 15.64 -14.59 -0.66
CA GLY A 67 16.45 -15.72 -1.12
C GLY A 67 16.73 -16.76 -0.04
N LEU A 68 15.90 -16.82 1.01
CA LEU A 68 15.93 -17.87 2.02
C LEU A 68 14.93 -18.97 1.69
N ARG A 69 15.16 -20.18 2.21
CA ARG A 69 14.22 -21.29 2.03
C ARG A 69 12.92 -21.04 2.82
N PRO A 70 11.75 -21.48 2.32
CA PRO A 70 10.48 -21.32 3.04
C PRO A 70 10.44 -22.00 4.43
N ASP A 71 11.26 -23.02 4.64
CA ASP A 71 11.39 -23.78 5.89
C ASP A 71 12.48 -23.23 6.84
N ALA A 72 13.09 -22.08 6.52
CA ALA A 72 14.19 -21.53 7.33
C ALA A 72 13.77 -21.25 8.79
N ALA A 73 12.50 -20.97 9.06
CA ALA A 73 12.00 -20.81 10.43
C ALA A 73 12.13 -22.09 11.29
N GLU A 74 12.18 -23.27 10.66
CA GLU A 74 12.25 -24.58 11.32
C GLU A 74 13.70 -25.01 11.61
N HIS A 75 14.67 -24.44 10.89
CA HIS A 75 16.07 -24.84 10.92
C HIS A 75 17.04 -23.74 11.36
N ASP A 76 16.68 -22.48 11.13
CA ASP A 76 17.53 -21.30 11.30
C ASP A 76 16.85 -20.24 12.18
N ALA A 77 16.02 -20.67 13.13
CA ALA A 77 15.20 -19.80 13.99
C ALA A 77 16.03 -18.78 14.79
N ASP A 78 17.17 -19.18 15.34
CA ASP A 78 18.05 -18.29 16.12
C ASP A 78 18.65 -17.18 15.24
N PHE A 79 19.08 -17.52 14.02
CA PHE A 79 19.57 -16.54 13.05
C PHE A 79 18.46 -15.55 12.66
N LEU A 80 17.25 -16.05 12.37
CA LEU A 80 16.10 -15.21 12.02
C LEU A 80 15.69 -14.31 13.17
N LEU A 81 15.69 -14.82 14.41
CA LEU A 81 15.41 -14.03 15.60
C LEU A 81 16.47 -12.94 15.79
N GLY A 82 17.76 -13.29 15.71
CA GLY A 82 18.86 -12.33 15.82
C GLY A 82 18.75 -11.20 14.80
N LEU A 83 18.61 -11.55 13.52
CA LEU A 83 18.48 -10.60 12.42
C LEU A 83 17.23 -9.72 12.56
N THR A 84 16.05 -10.32 12.77
CA THR A 84 14.77 -9.62 12.65
C THR A 84 14.30 -8.93 13.92
N SER A 85 14.87 -9.28 15.08
CA SER A 85 14.77 -8.46 16.29
C SER A 85 15.69 -7.22 16.24
N GLY A 86 16.74 -7.27 15.42
CA GLY A 86 17.83 -6.29 15.41
C GLY A 86 18.85 -6.50 16.52
N ASN A 87 18.80 -7.63 17.24
CA ASN A 87 19.81 -7.99 18.25
C ASN A 87 21.12 -8.43 17.62
N GLU A 88 21.08 -8.96 16.40
CA GLU A 88 22.24 -9.25 15.59
C GLU A 88 22.18 -8.42 14.31
N VAL A 89 23.33 -7.86 13.95
CA VAL A 89 23.48 -7.06 12.73
C VAL A 89 24.59 -7.75 11.92
N PRO A 90 24.24 -8.65 10.97
CA PRO A 90 25.23 -9.45 10.27
C PRO A 90 26.17 -8.60 9.41
N SER A 91 27.40 -9.09 9.20
CA SER A 91 28.38 -8.44 8.33
C SER A 91 27.82 -8.17 6.93
N GLY A 92 28.05 -6.97 6.41
CA GLY A 92 27.57 -6.54 5.09
C GLY A 92 26.22 -5.82 5.12
N THR A 93 25.48 -5.83 6.23
CA THR A 93 24.38 -4.88 6.45
C THR A 93 24.94 -3.45 6.61
N ASN A 94 24.07 -2.44 6.53
CA ASN A 94 24.47 -1.06 6.77
C ASN A 94 23.36 -0.20 7.40
N PRO A 95 22.89 -0.50 8.62
CA PRO A 95 21.65 0.06 9.17
C PRO A 95 21.44 1.58 9.03
N TRP A 96 20.32 1.99 8.45
CA TRP A 96 19.96 3.40 8.24
C TRP A 96 18.49 3.70 8.56
N ALA A 97 18.21 4.98 8.76
CA ALA A 97 16.87 5.54 8.88
C ALA A 97 16.71 6.67 7.84
N LEU A 98 15.63 6.68 7.07
CA LEU A 98 15.40 7.68 6.02
C LEU A 98 14.97 9.04 6.58
N ASN A 99 15.45 10.10 5.94
CA ASN A 99 15.01 11.47 6.16
C ASN A 99 13.90 11.81 5.17
N TYR A 100 12.73 12.20 5.66
CA TYR A 100 11.63 12.67 4.83
C TYR A 100 10.79 13.70 5.60
N GLY A 101 9.97 14.44 4.88
CA GLY A 101 8.93 15.31 5.42
C GLY A 101 7.56 14.83 4.97
N GLY A 102 6.54 15.69 5.07
CA GLY A 102 5.24 15.36 4.50
C GLY A 102 4.15 16.33 4.89
N HIS A 103 3.06 16.32 4.12
CA HIS A 103 1.82 16.98 4.46
C HIS A 103 0.94 16.03 5.27
N GLN A 104 0.72 16.35 6.54
CA GLN A 104 -0.17 15.60 7.43
C GLN A 104 -1.54 16.28 7.48
N PHE A 105 -2.60 15.56 7.10
CA PHE A 105 -3.96 16.11 7.00
C PHE A 105 -4.08 17.40 6.17
N GLY A 106 -3.18 17.58 5.19
CA GLY A 106 -3.15 18.75 4.30
C GLY A 106 -2.20 19.87 4.73
N SER A 107 -1.61 19.81 5.92
CA SER A 107 -0.64 20.81 6.41
C SER A 107 0.78 20.29 6.36
N TRP A 108 1.73 21.13 5.93
CA TRP A 108 3.16 20.77 5.92
C TRP A 108 3.68 20.54 7.34
N ALA A 109 4.14 19.32 7.62
CA ALA A 109 4.60 18.89 8.94
C ALA A 109 6.12 19.02 9.13
N GLN A 110 6.82 19.67 8.20
CA GLN A 110 8.28 19.80 8.19
C GLN A 110 8.96 18.43 8.18
N GLN A 111 10.07 18.27 8.91
CA GLN A 111 10.80 17.01 8.98
C GLN A 111 10.02 15.97 9.80
N LEU A 112 9.86 14.80 9.20
CA LEU A 112 9.43 13.56 9.80
C LEU A 112 10.64 12.61 9.82
N GLY A 113 10.62 11.59 8.97
CA GLY A 113 11.66 10.57 8.85
C GLY A 113 11.26 9.25 9.53
N ASP A 114 12.11 8.24 9.36
CA ASP A 114 11.94 6.93 9.97
C ASP A 114 12.15 7.01 11.49
N GLY A 115 11.14 7.49 12.21
CA GLY A 115 11.24 7.77 13.65
C GLY A 115 11.21 6.55 14.57
N ARG A 116 10.89 5.38 14.02
CA ARG A 116 10.85 4.09 14.74
C ARG A 116 11.14 2.92 13.79
N ALA A 117 11.75 3.22 12.65
CA ALA A 117 12.06 2.23 11.63
C ALA A 117 13.54 2.32 11.30
N ILE A 118 14.19 1.17 11.15
CA ILE A 118 15.61 1.09 10.79
C ILE A 118 15.72 0.05 9.69
N CYS A 119 16.17 0.45 8.51
CA CYS A 119 16.48 -0.45 7.42
C CYS A 119 17.85 -1.08 7.67
N LEU A 120 17.93 -2.41 7.75
CA LEU A 120 19.19 -3.11 7.96
C LEU A 120 20.05 -3.14 6.70
N GLY A 121 19.41 -3.28 5.55
CA GLY A 121 20.12 -3.63 4.34
C GLY A 121 19.21 -3.76 3.13
N GLU A 122 19.80 -3.61 1.95
CA GLU A 122 19.20 -4.02 0.69
C GLU A 122 19.72 -5.41 0.32
N ILE A 123 18.81 -6.36 0.14
CA ILE A 123 19.13 -7.73 -0.27
C ILE A 123 18.82 -7.85 -1.75
N GLU A 124 19.74 -8.49 -2.46
CA GLU A 124 19.61 -8.80 -3.88
C GLU A 124 19.45 -10.31 -4.08
N VAL A 125 18.37 -10.70 -4.76
CA VAL A 125 18.02 -12.10 -5.04
C VAL A 125 17.92 -12.30 -6.55
N ALA A 126 18.65 -13.28 -7.08
CA ALA A 126 18.50 -13.68 -8.48
C ALA A 126 17.25 -14.55 -8.64
N ASN A 127 16.36 -14.14 -9.54
CA ASN A 127 15.19 -14.90 -9.93
C ASN A 127 15.57 -16.03 -10.89
N LYS A 128 14.69 -17.03 -11.01
CA LYS A 128 14.89 -18.19 -11.91
C LYS A 128 15.01 -17.81 -13.39
N ASP A 129 14.43 -16.69 -13.79
CA ASP A 129 14.48 -16.15 -15.16
C ASP A 129 15.74 -15.31 -15.44
N GLY A 130 16.65 -15.21 -14.47
CA GLY A 130 17.87 -14.41 -14.57
C GLY A 130 17.68 -12.92 -14.27
N SER A 131 16.43 -12.48 -14.01
CA SER A 131 16.19 -11.14 -13.47
C SER A 131 16.62 -11.07 -12.00
N THR A 132 16.75 -9.85 -11.47
CA THR A 132 17.16 -9.64 -10.09
C THR A 132 16.06 -8.89 -9.34
N GLN A 133 15.67 -9.41 -8.19
CA GLN A 133 14.80 -8.74 -7.24
C GLN A 133 15.64 -8.09 -6.14
N ARG A 134 15.30 -6.85 -5.78
CA ARG A 134 15.89 -6.15 -4.63
C ARG A 134 14.82 -5.89 -3.58
N MET A 135 15.17 -6.11 -2.32
CA MET A 135 14.31 -5.84 -1.17
C MET A 135 15.09 -5.12 -0.07
N GLU A 136 14.57 -4.00 0.40
CA GLU A 136 14.98 -3.32 1.62
C GLU A 136 14.33 -4.02 2.84
N LEU A 137 15.16 -4.45 3.79
CA LEU A 137 14.76 -5.14 5.02
C LEU A 137 14.66 -4.14 6.18
N GLN A 138 13.45 -3.72 6.56
CA GLN A 138 13.23 -2.65 7.53
C GLN A 138 12.56 -3.11 8.81
N LEU A 139 13.20 -2.87 9.95
CA LEU A 139 12.70 -3.19 11.27
C LEU A 139 11.91 -2.02 11.85
N LYS A 140 10.59 -2.16 11.97
CA LYS A 140 9.72 -1.19 12.63
C LYS A 140 9.55 -1.57 14.10
N GLY A 141 9.82 -0.63 15.01
CA GLY A 141 9.91 -0.85 16.45
C GLY A 141 11.34 -1.10 16.97
N ALA A 142 12.35 -0.85 16.13
CA ALA A 142 13.75 -1.16 16.42
C ALA A 142 14.49 -0.09 17.27
N GLY A 143 13.77 0.90 17.82
CA GLY A 143 14.30 1.91 18.73
C GLY A 143 14.42 3.30 18.10
N MET A 144 14.99 4.22 18.89
CA MET A 144 15.07 5.63 18.54
C MET A 144 16.05 5.90 17.40
N THR A 145 15.69 6.90 16.59
CA THR A 145 16.49 7.46 15.50
C THR A 145 16.53 8.98 15.64
N PRO A 146 17.28 9.72 14.80
CA PRO A 146 17.21 11.18 14.79
C PRO A 146 15.82 11.73 14.44
N TYR A 147 14.96 10.88 13.89
CA TYR A 147 13.64 11.21 13.37
C TYR A 147 12.50 10.88 14.35
N SER A 148 12.78 10.34 15.54
CA SER A 148 11.75 9.92 16.51
C SER A 148 10.90 11.07 17.05
N ARG A 149 11.34 12.33 16.88
CA ARG A 149 10.69 13.53 17.44
C ARG A 149 10.44 13.37 18.95
N PHE A 150 9.18 13.19 19.34
CA PHE A 150 8.76 13.03 20.74
C PHE A 150 8.44 11.56 21.10
N ALA A 151 8.54 10.64 20.14
CA ALA A 151 8.24 9.23 20.34
C ALA A 151 9.43 8.44 20.88
N ASP A 152 9.15 7.27 21.44
CA ASP A 152 10.10 6.36 22.06
C ASP A 152 10.87 5.46 21.07
N GLY A 153 10.51 5.48 19.78
CA GLY A 153 11.13 4.66 18.74
C GLY A 153 10.69 3.19 18.74
N PHE A 154 9.75 2.79 19.58
CA PHE A 154 9.27 1.41 19.68
C PHE A 154 7.86 1.25 19.09
N ALA A 155 7.46 0.01 18.86
CA ALA A 155 6.10 -0.38 18.46
C ALA A 155 5.53 -1.36 19.48
N VAL A 156 4.21 -1.36 19.63
CA VAL A 156 3.49 -2.28 20.52
C VAL A 156 3.01 -3.50 19.75
N LEU A 157 2.87 -4.64 20.44
CA LEU A 157 2.50 -5.91 19.84
C LEU A 157 1.22 -5.84 18.98
N ARG A 158 0.16 -5.16 19.45
CA ARG A 158 -1.11 -5.09 18.72
C ARG A 158 -1.02 -4.36 17.37
N SER A 159 -0.24 -3.28 17.28
CA SER A 159 -0.07 -2.56 16.01
C SER A 159 0.85 -3.34 15.07
N SER A 160 1.84 -4.03 15.63
CA SER A 160 2.71 -4.93 14.89
C SER A 160 1.98 -6.13 14.29
N ILE A 161 1.04 -6.77 15.01
CA ILE A 161 0.17 -7.84 14.48
C ILE A 161 -0.68 -7.33 13.30
N ARG A 162 -1.30 -6.15 13.47
CA ARG A 162 -2.11 -5.50 12.42
C ARG A 162 -1.31 -5.31 11.14
N GLU A 163 -0.16 -4.66 11.21
CA GLU A 163 0.70 -4.42 10.05
C GLU A 163 1.23 -5.72 9.44
N TYR A 164 1.66 -6.67 10.27
CA TYR A 164 2.18 -7.96 9.82
C TYR A 164 1.17 -8.71 8.93
N LEU A 165 -0.07 -8.86 9.41
CA LEU A 165 -1.14 -9.56 8.71
C LEU A 165 -1.70 -8.77 7.51
N ALA A 166 -1.81 -7.44 7.63
CA ALA A 166 -2.41 -6.61 6.59
C ALA A 166 -1.59 -6.58 5.30
N ALA A 167 -0.26 -6.51 5.43
CA ALA A 167 0.63 -6.55 4.29
C ALA A 167 0.45 -7.83 3.45
N GLU A 168 0.40 -8.99 4.12
CA GLU A 168 0.28 -10.28 3.44
C GLU A 168 -1.13 -10.55 2.92
N ALA A 169 -2.16 -10.08 3.63
CA ALA A 169 -3.54 -10.10 3.14
C ALA A 169 -3.70 -9.25 1.87
N MET A 170 -3.18 -8.02 1.88
CA MET A 170 -3.24 -7.11 0.72
C MET A 170 -2.48 -7.68 -0.48
N HIS A 171 -1.29 -8.25 -0.26
CA HIS A 171 -0.53 -8.91 -1.32
C HIS A 171 -1.33 -10.07 -1.95
N SER A 172 -1.96 -10.90 -1.12
CA SER A 172 -2.73 -12.06 -1.57
C SER A 172 -4.02 -11.68 -2.28
N LEU A 173 -4.56 -10.49 -2.01
CA LEU A 173 -5.66 -9.87 -2.78
C LEU A 173 -5.19 -9.23 -4.09
N GLY A 174 -3.89 -9.32 -4.42
CA GLY A 174 -3.29 -8.73 -5.62
C GLY A 174 -3.08 -7.21 -5.54
N VAL A 175 -3.20 -6.61 -4.35
CA VAL A 175 -2.94 -5.19 -4.15
C VAL A 175 -1.44 -4.93 -4.08
N PRO A 176 -0.88 -3.94 -4.81
CA PRO A 176 0.50 -3.52 -4.64
C PRO A 176 0.76 -3.04 -3.21
N THR A 177 1.72 -3.67 -2.51
CA THR A 177 1.97 -3.40 -1.09
C THR A 177 3.40 -3.75 -0.65
N SER A 178 3.85 -3.17 0.47
CA SER A 178 4.97 -3.73 1.22
C SER A 178 4.63 -5.12 1.76
N ARG A 179 5.64 -5.89 2.12
CA ARG A 179 5.55 -7.27 2.56
C ARG A 179 6.04 -7.41 3.99
N SER A 180 5.66 -8.50 4.65
CA SER A 180 6.10 -8.83 5.99
C SER A 180 7.03 -10.03 5.96
N LEU A 181 8.14 -9.97 6.70
CA LEU A 181 9.02 -11.11 6.92
C LEU A 181 8.73 -11.78 8.26
N SER A 182 8.75 -11.03 9.36
CA SER A 182 8.59 -11.61 10.70
C SER A 182 7.94 -10.67 11.69
N LEU A 183 7.40 -11.27 12.74
CA LEU A 183 6.89 -10.59 13.92
C LEU A 183 7.65 -11.10 15.15
N VAL A 184 8.29 -10.18 15.87
CA VAL A 184 9.08 -10.47 17.07
C VAL A 184 8.46 -9.77 18.28
N LEU A 185 8.22 -10.51 19.36
CA LEU A 185 7.85 -9.98 20.67
C LEU A 185 9.08 -9.52 21.42
N SER A 186 8.94 -8.47 22.23
CA SER A 186 9.96 -7.95 23.15
C SER A 186 9.31 -7.72 24.52
N SER A 187 10.01 -8.08 25.61
CA SER A 187 9.50 -7.84 26.98
C SER A 187 9.54 -6.36 27.38
N ARG A 188 10.08 -5.49 26.50
CA ARG A 188 10.13 -4.04 26.70
C ARG A 188 8.73 -3.47 26.90
N GLY A 189 8.51 -2.79 28.03
CA GLY A 189 7.30 -2.01 28.26
C GLY A 189 7.29 -0.74 27.42
N VAL A 190 6.22 -0.54 26.65
CA VAL A 190 6.03 0.59 25.74
C VAL A 190 4.78 1.35 26.17
N ALA A 191 4.92 2.63 26.51
CA ALA A 191 3.82 3.43 27.06
C ALA A 191 2.90 3.95 25.95
N ARG A 192 1.60 3.66 26.05
CA ARG A 192 0.53 4.19 25.19
C ARG A 192 -0.61 4.72 26.05
N GLU A 193 -1.65 5.26 25.40
CA GLU A 193 -2.80 5.88 26.08
C GLU A 193 -3.49 4.94 27.09
N GLU A 194 -3.54 3.64 26.79
CA GLU A 194 -4.18 2.61 27.61
C GLU A 194 -3.25 2.02 28.70
N GLY A 195 -1.97 2.42 28.73
CA GLY A 195 -0.99 1.95 29.70
C GLY A 195 0.28 1.40 29.06
N LEU A 196 1.01 0.58 29.83
CA LEU A 196 2.19 -0.12 29.35
C LEU A 196 1.78 -1.38 28.57
N GLU A 197 2.24 -1.48 27.34
CA GLU A 197 2.03 -2.62 26.45
C GLU A 197 3.36 -3.31 26.14
N PRO A 198 3.35 -4.62 25.80
CA PRO A 198 4.54 -5.31 25.32
C PRO A 198 5.00 -4.74 23.98
N GLY A 199 6.31 -4.51 23.87
CA GLY A 199 6.96 -4.09 22.64
C GLY A 199 7.01 -5.19 21.60
N ALA A 200 7.11 -4.80 20.33
CA ALA A 200 7.32 -5.72 19.22
C ALA A 200 8.13 -5.07 18.10
N VAL A 201 8.74 -5.93 17.29
CA VAL A 201 9.40 -5.54 16.03
C VAL A 201 8.72 -6.26 14.88
N VAL A 202 8.30 -5.51 13.86
CA VAL A 202 7.90 -6.08 12.57
C VAL A 202 9.05 -5.90 11.59
N CYS A 203 9.51 -7.00 11.02
CA CYS A 203 10.43 -6.93 9.88
C CYS A 203 9.62 -6.81 8.59
N ARG A 204 9.75 -5.67 7.94
CA ARG A 204 9.04 -5.29 6.72
C ARG A 204 9.97 -5.39 5.52
N LEU A 205 9.40 -5.64 4.35
CA LEU A 205 10.08 -5.79 3.07
C LEU A 205 9.43 -4.89 2.03
N ALA A 206 10.24 -4.14 1.28
CA ALA A 206 9.78 -3.42 0.08
C ALA A 206 10.94 -3.24 -0.90
N PRO A 207 10.69 -3.11 -2.22
CA PRO A 207 11.75 -2.76 -3.15
C PRO A 207 12.41 -1.41 -2.84
N SER A 208 11.64 -0.47 -2.27
CA SER A 208 12.17 0.72 -1.63
C SER A 208 11.18 1.35 -0.64
N TRP A 209 11.72 2.04 0.37
CA TRP A 209 10.95 2.85 1.33
C TRP A 209 10.93 4.35 1.01
N ILE A 210 11.36 4.76 -0.19
CA ILE A 210 11.26 6.16 -0.65
C ILE A 210 9.78 6.56 -0.80
N ARG A 211 9.45 7.73 -0.27
CA ARG A 211 8.08 8.28 -0.20
C ARG A 211 7.99 9.59 -0.98
N PHE A 212 6.78 10.10 -1.22
CA PHE A 212 6.63 11.45 -1.79
C PHE A 212 7.28 12.49 -0.87
N GLY A 213 7.09 12.33 0.44
CA GLY A 213 7.72 13.15 1.48
C GLY A 213 9.25 13.19 1.46
N SER A 214 9.92 12.18 0.88
CA SER A 214 11.38 12.17 0.72
C SER A 214 11.86 13.27 -0.23
N PHE A 215 11.07 13.59 -1.26
CA PHE A 215 11.35 14.67 -2.21
C PHE A 215 10.93 16.03 -1.64
N GLU A 216 9.75 16.08 -1.01
CA GLU A 216 9.20 17.33 -0.48
C GLU A 216 10.15 18.00 0.52
N VAL A 217 10.78 17.25 1.43
CA VAL A 217 11.67 17.84 2.44
C VAL A 217 12.90 18.51 1.84
N LEU A 218 13.44 17.96 0.75
CA LEU A 218 14.61 18.51 0.06
C LEU A 218 14.25 19.80 -0.65
N TYR A 219 13.09 19.82 -1.33
CA TYR A 219 12.57 21.01 -1.99
C TYR A 219 12.30 22.16 -1.01
N TRP A 220 11.57 21.90 0.08
CA TRP A 220 11.23 22.93 1.08
C TRP A 220 12.44 23.50 1.82
N ARG A 221 13.59 22.81 1.77
CA ARG A 221 14.88 23.27 2.31
C ARG A 221 15.77 23.95 1.27
N GLY A 222 15.33 24.06 0.01
CA GLY A 222 16.12 24.60 -1.10
C GLY A 222 17.30 23.71 -1.51
N GLN A 223 17.23 22.40 -1.25
CA GLN A 223 18.32 21.44 -1.46
C GLN A 223 18.20 20.76 -2.84
N LEU A 224 18.17 21.57 -3.90
CA LEU A 224 17.81 21.10 -5.25
C LEU A 224 18.81 20.09 -5.84
N GLU A 225 20.10 20.19 -5.53
CA GLU A 225 21.08 19.19 -5.96
C GLU A 225 20.79 17.81 -5.33
N MET A 226 20.45 17.79 -4.05
CA MET A 226 20.06 16.55 -3.37
C MET A 226 18.72 16.01 -3.87
N LEU A 227 17.77 16.90 -4.16
CA LEU A 227 16.51 16.51 -4.80
C LEU A 227 16.78 15.79 -6.13
N LYS A 228 17.70 16.33 -6.94
CA LYS A 228 18.13 15.73 -8.21
C LYS A 228 18.80 14.37 -7.98
N GLU A 229 19.72 14.27 -7.02
CA GLU A 229 20.38 13.01 -6.65
C GLU A 229 19.38 11.92 -6.25
N LEU A 230 18.39 12.25 -5.41
CA LEU A 230 17.34 11.32 -5.00
C LEU A 230 16.47 10.89 -6.20
N ALA A 231 16.10 11.81 -7.07
CA ALA A 231 15.30 11.51 -8.27
C ALA A 231 16.08 10.63 -9.25
N ASP A 232 17.34 10.95 -9.52
CA ASP A 232 18.23 10.15 -10.36
C ASP A 232 18.41 8.74 -9.79
N TYR A 233 18.73 8.63 -8.50
CA TYR A 233 18.84 7.35 -7.81
C TYR A 233 17.55 6.52 -7.96
N THR A 234 16.40 7.15 -7.75
CA THR A 234 15.10 6.48 -7.83
C THR A 234 14.84 5.95 -9.24
N ILE A 235 15.11 6.77 -10.27
CA ILE A 235 14.92 6.38 -11.66
C ILE A 235 15.87 5.22 -12.03
N GLU A 236 17.15 5.35 -11.72
CA GLU A 236 18.16 4.34 -12.04
C GLU A 236 17.87 2.97 -11.44
N ASN A 237 17.44 2.93 -10.16
CA ASN A 237 17.31 1.68 -9.43
C ASN A 237 15.90 1.08 -9.47
N HIS A 238 14.87 1.89 -9.71
CA HIS A 238 13.47 1.44 -9.61
C HIS A 238 12.62 1.72 -10.85
N PHE A 239 13.10 2.56 -11.78
CA PHE A 239 12.43 2.83 -13.05
C PHE A 239 13.41 2.79 -14.25
N PRO A 240 14.27 1.76 -14.39
CA PRO A 240 15.27 1.72 -15.46
C PRO A 240 14.63 1.75 -16.86
N HIS A 241 13.38 1.28 -17.01
CA HIS A 241 12.63 1.38 -18.26
C HIS A 241 12.40 2.82 -18.72
N VAL A 242 12.35 3.79 -17.80
CA VAL A 242 12.22 5.21 -18.12
C VAL A 242 13.46 5.72 -18.86
N LEU A 243 14.65 5.26 -18.48
CA LEU A 243 15.90 5.63 -19.16
C LEU A 243 15.95 5.06 -20.57
N SER A 244 15.56 3.79 -20.73
CA SER A 244 15.46 3.14 -22.03
C SER A 244 14.46 3.83 -22.94
N GLU A 245 13.28 4.20 -22.42
CA GLU A 245 12.23 4.86 -23.18
C GLU A 245 12.61 6.29 -23.58
N SER A 246 13.20 7.06 -22.65
CA SER A 246 13.72 8.41 -22.93
C SER A 246 14.77 8.38 -24.05
N ALA A 247 15.71 7.43 -23.99
CA ALA A 247 16.73 7.25 -25.02
C ALA A 247 16.14 6.80 -26.37
N ARG A 248 15.15 5.90 -26.36
CA ARG A 248 14.46 5.44 -27.58
C ARG A 248 13.79 6.60 -28.30
N ILE A 249 13.00 7.41 -27.60
CA ILE A 249 12.29 8.56 -28.18
C ILE A 249 13.29 9.60 -28.70
N ALA A 250 14.37 9.87 -27.95
CA ALA A 250 15.42 10.79 -28.39
C ALA A 250 16.07 10.33 -29.70
N ASN A 251 16.40 9.03 -29.83
CA ASN A 251 16.99 8.45 -31.03
C ASN A 251 16.03 8.46 -32.23
N GLU A 252 14.75 8.13 -32.02
CA GLU A 252 13.72 8.19 -33.06
C GLU A 252 13.55 9.63 -33.59
N ARG A 253 13.54 10.61 -32.69
CA ARG A 253 13.47 12.04 -33.08
C ARG A 253 14.69 12.48 -33.86
N ALA A 254 15.89 12.08 -33.43
CA ALA A 254 17.14 12.35 -34.15
C ALA A 254 17.15 11.70 -35.55
N ALA A 255 16.49 10.56 -35.74
CA ALA A 255 16.36 9.90 -37.03
C ALA A 255 15.32 10.58 -37.96
N THR A 256 14.36 11.33 -37.41
CA THR A 256 13.23 11.92 -38.16
C THR A 256 13.39 13.37 -38.60
N ASN A 257 14.37 14.16 -38.13
CA ASN A 257 14.49 15.59 -38.47
C ASN A 257 15.93 15.97 -38.86
N SER A 258 16.15 16.64 -40.01
CA SER A 258 15.94 18.08 -40.25
C SER A 258 16.82 18.91 -39.31
N THR A 259 17.70 19.74 -39.86
CA THR A 259 18.76 20.49 -39.16
C THR A 259 18.30 21.47 -38.06
N ALA A 260 17.02 21.50 -37.72
CA ALA A 260 16.44 22.36 -36.70
C ALA A 260 16.59 21.75 -35.29
N ALA A 261 17.05 22.55 -34.33
CA ALA A 261 17.07 22.16 -32.92
C ALA A 261 15.64 22.03 -32.36
N LEU A 262 15.40 21.04 -31.50
CA LEU A 262 14.12 20.84 -30.81
C LEU A 262 13.84 22.01 -29.86
N THR A 263 12.59 22.46 -29.83
CA THR A 263 12.10 23.40 -28.82
C THR A 263 12.15 22.79 -27.42
N PHE A 264 12.18 23.61 -26.38
CA PHE A 264 12.16 23.13 -24.99
C PHE A 264 10.93 22.24 -24.69
N GLN A 265 9.76 22.62 -25.20
CA GLN A 265 8.53 21.84 -25.03
C GLN A 265 8.62 20.46 -25.70
N GLU A 266 9.26 20.36 -26.87
CA GLU A 266 9.51 19.07 -27.51
C GLU A 266 10.49 18.20 -26.72
N GLN A 267 11.49 18.81 -26.08
CA GLN A 267 12.44 18.10 -25.22
C GLN A 267 11.79 17.57 -23.94
N LEU A 268 10.87 18.33 -23.33
CA LEU A 268 10.13 17.90 -22.15
C LEU A 268 9.36 16.59 -22.37
N ALA A 269 8.81 16.36 -23.56
CA ALA A 269 8.00 15.18 -23.87
C ALA A 269 8.74 13.84 -23.69
N PHE A 270 10.07 13.85 -23.77
CA PHE A 270 10.91 12.67 -23.53
C PHE A 270 11.91 12.87 -22.39
N ASN A 271 11.74 13.91 -21.58
CA ASN A 271 12.53 14.11 -20.38
C ASN A 271 12.28 12.96 -19.40
N LYS A 272 13.36 12.34 -18.91
CA LYS A 272 13.28 11.20 -17.98
C LYS A 272 12.43 11.48 -16.74
N TYR A 273 12.42 12.71 -16.22
CA TYR A 273 11.61 13.04 -15.04
C TYR A 273 10.12 13.10 -15.37
N ILE A 274 9.71 13.59 -16.56
CA ILE A 274 8.30 13.54 -17.00
C ILE A 274 7.84 12.08 -17.15
N LEU A 275 8.63 11.25 -17.83
CA LEU A 275 8.31 9.83 -18.04
C LEU A 275 8.28 9.04 -16.72
N TRP A 276 9.15 9.38 -15.78
CA TRP A 276 9.13 8.85 -14.43
C TRP A 276 7.88 9.28 -13.65
N ILE A 277 7.56 10.57 -13.63
CA ILE A 277 6.36 11.09 -12.97
C ILE A 277 5.10 10.42 -13.55
N LYS A 278 5.02 10.25 -14.87
CA LYS A 278 3.95 9.48 -15.52
C LYS A 278 3.84 8.06 -14.95
N SER A 279 4.97 7.35 -14.83
CA SER A 279 4.99 6.01 -14.22
C SER A 279 4.52 6.02 -12.76
N VAL A 280 4.88 7.03 -11.98
CA VAL A 280 4.43 7.19 -10.58
C VAL A 280 2.93 7.46 -10.51
N VAL A 281 2.41 8.34 -11.37
CA VAL A 281 0.97 8.64 -11.49
C VAL A 281 0.19 7.36 -11.82
N GLU A 282 0.64 6.60 -12.81
CA GLU A 282 -0.02 5.37 -13.24
C GLU A 282 -0.04 4.30 -12.15
N LYS A 283 1.10 4.07 -11.48
CA LYS A 283 1.21 3.13 -10.35
C LYS A 283 0.35 3.54 -9.16
N THR A 284 0.28 4.84 -8.87
CA THR A 284 -0.57 5.37 -7.81
C THR A 284 -2.05 5.18 -8.15
N ALA A 285 -2.46 5.46 -9.38
CA ALA A 285 -3.81 5.23 -9.86
C ALA A 285 -4.21 3.74 -9.75
N ASP A 286 -3.32 2.83 -10.14
CA ASP A 286 -3.54 1.40 -10.01
C ASP A 286 -3.70 0.96 -8.56
N MET A 287 -2.79 1.40 -7.68
CA MET A 287 -2.86 1.10 -6.25
C MET A 287 -4.20 1.52 -5.65
N ILE A 288 -4.68 2.72 -5.97
CA ILE A 288 -5.96 3.22 -5.48
C ILE A 288 -7.13 2.45 -6.08
N ALA A 289 -7.12 2.13 -7.37
CA ALA A 289 -8.14 1.29 -8.00
C ALA A 289 -8.24 -0.09 -7.31
N HIS A 290 -7.10 -0.67 -6.95
CA HIS A 290 -7.04 -1.89 -6.14
C HIS A 290 -7.64 -1.71 -4.74
N TRP A 291 -7.36 -0.60 -4.04
CA TRP A 291 -7.99 -0.33 -2.74
C TRP A 291 -9.50 -0.22 -2.86
N GLN A 292 -10.00 0.48 -3.87
CA GLN A 292 -11.43 0.67 -4.08
C GLN A 292 -12.13 -0.65 -4.44
N SER A 293 -11.51 -1.53 -5.23
CA SER A 293 -12.14 -2.79 -5.67
C SER A 293 -12.25 -3.85 -4.58
N VAL A 294 -11.38 -3.80 -3.56
CA VAL A 294 -11.41 -4.73 -2.41
C VAL A 294 -12.03 -4.10 -1.15
N GLY A 295 -12.47 -2.84 -1.22
CA GLY A 295 -13.07 -2.14 -0.08
C GLY A 295 -12.05 -1.81 1.01
N PHE A 296 -10.79 -1.51 0.67
CA PHE A 296 -9.76 -1.13 1.64
C PHE A 296 -9.76 0.38 1.92
N CYS A 297 -9.86 0.74 3.19
CA CYS A 297 -9.68 2.09 3.72
C CYS A 297 -8.32 2.20 4.41
N HIS A 298 -7.43 3.07 3.93
CA HIS A 298 -6.10 3.27 4.52
C HIS A 298 -6.15 4.14 5.80
N GLY A 299 -6.97 5.19 5.79
CA GLY A 299 -7.20 6.07 6.95
C GLY A 299 -6.15 7.15 7.24
N VAL A 300 -4.95 7.09 6.64
CA VAL A 300 -3.89 8.10 6.84
C VAL A 300 -3.10 8.32 5.55
N MET A 301 -3.73 8.98 4.57
CA MET A 301 -3.15 9.23 3.25
C MET A 301 -2.32 10.53 3.22
N ASN A 302 -1.43 10.69 4.20
CA ASN A 302 -0.45 11.77 4.18
C ASN A 302 0.58 11.52 3.07
N THR A 303 1.26 12.56 2.58
CA THR A 303 2.27 12.39 1.50
C THR A 303 3.47 11.57 1.94
N ASP A 304 3.80 11.55 3.23
CA ASP A 304 4.81 10.65 3.79
C ASP A 304 4.40 9.17 3.75
N ASN A 305 3.11 8.84 3.62
CA ASN A 305 2.63 7.46 3.49
C ASN A 305 2.38 7.04 2.03
N PHE A 306 2.81 7.85 1.05
CA PHE A 306 2.74 7.48 -0.36
C PHE A 306 4.11 6.99 -0.83
N SER A 307 4.20 5.69 -1.11
CA SER A 307 5.39 5.10 -1.75
C SER A 307 5.59 5.68 -3.14
N ILE A 308 6.84 5.99 -3.50
CA ILE A 308 7.18 6.41 -4.86
C ILE A 308 6.93 5.30 -5.90
N LEU A 309 6.79 4.05 -5.46
CA LEU A 309 6.56 2.88 -6.30
C LEU A 309 5.08 2.49 -6.44
N GLY A 310 4.16 3.26 -5.85
CA GLY A 310 2.73 2.93 -5.82
C GLY A 310 2.43 1.66 -5.00
N LEU A 311 3.09 1.53 -3.85
CA LEU A 311 2.85 0.46 -2.89
C LEU A 311 2.03 0.98 -1.69
N THR A 312 1.11 0.16 -1.22
CA THR A 312 0.48 0.33 0.10
C THR A 312 1.55 0.18 1.18
N ILE A 313 1.71 1.18 2.05
CA ILE A 313 2.70 1.18 3.14
C ILE A 313 2.09 1.79 4.41
N ASP A 314 2.71 1.54 5.55
CA ASP A 314 2.33 2.11 6.86
C ASP A 314 0.86 1.89 7.27
N TYR A 315 0.56 0.61 7.50
CA TYR A 315 -0.69 0.13 8.08
C TYR A 315 -0.89 0.65 9.52
N GLY A 316 -1.75 1.66 9.66
CA GLY A 316 -2.18 2.20 10.95
C GLY A 316 -3.66 1.89 11.22
N PRO A 317 -4.55 2.90 11.21
CA PRO A 317 -5.99 2.70 11.38
C PRO A 317 -6.68 2.29 10.07
N TYR A 318 -6.11 1.32 9.37
CA TYR A 318 -6.75 0.79 8.16
C TYR A 318 -7.98 -0.03 8.54
N GLN A 319 -8.85 -0.24 7.56
CA GLN A 319 -9.97 -1.17 7.69
C GLN A 319 -10.42 -1.66 6.31
N PHE A 320 -10.80 -2.93 6.22
CA PHE A 320 -11.63 -3.40 5.10
C PHE A 320 -13.11 -3.11 5.41
N LEU A 321 -13.85 -2.63 4.42
CA LEU A 321 -15.28 -2.41 4.53
C LEU A 321 -15.99 -3.68 4.98
N ASN A 322 -16.94 -3.52 5.90
CA ASN A 322 -17.91 -4.56 6.19
C ASN A 322 -19.01 -4.44 5.13
N THR A 323 -19.99 -3.57 5.38
CA THR A 323 -20.96 -3.14 4.38
C THR A 323 -20.36 -2.14 3.42
N PHE A 324 -20.87 -2.08 2.19
CA PHE A 324 -20.48 -1.05 1.25
C PHE A 324 -21.01 0.32 1.72
N GLU A 325 -20.13 1.11 2.32
CA GLU A 325 -20.39 2.47 2.80
C GLU A 325 -19.37 3.42 2.16
N PRO A 326 -19.73 4.13 1.08
CA PRO A 326 -18.81 5.03 0.38
C PRO A 326 -18.20 6.09 1.29
N GLY A 327 -18.96 6.59 2.26
CA GLY A 327 -18.52 7.62 3.19
C GLY A 327 -17.74 7.09 4.39
N TYR A 328 -17.34 5.81 4.42
CA TYR A 328 -16.78 5.19 5.62
C TYR A 328 -15.46 5.84 6.05
N ILE A 329 -15.38 6.22 7.32
CA ILE A 329 -14.18 6.78 7.96
C ILE A 329 -13.61 5.76 8.94
N CYS A 330 -12.53 5.10 8.55
CA CYS A 330 -11.84 4.09 9.37
C CYS A 330 -10.98 4.70 10.49
N ASN A 331 -10.42 5.89 10.27
CA ASN A 331 -9.57 6.57 11.24
C ASN A 331 -10.42 7.42 12.20
N HIS A 332 -10.40 7.09 13.49
CA HIS A 332 -11.15 7.83 14.51
C HIS A 332 -10.64 9.27 14.72
N SER A 333 -9.41 9.58 14.33
CA SER A 333 -8.84 10.94 14.36
C SER A 333 -9.21 11.78 13.13
N ASP A 334 -9.83 11.19 12.10
CA ASP A 334 -10.26 11.89 10.89
C ASP A 334 -11.71 12.39 11.03
N HIS A 335 -11.89 13.46 11.81
CA HIS A 335 -13.24 14.02 12.09
C HIS A 335 -13.92 14.67 10.87
N THR A 336 -13.16 14.97 9.82
CA THR A 336 -13.69 15.62 8.60
C THR A 336 -13.94 14.66 7.45
N GLY A 337 -13.55 13.39 7.61
CA GLY A 337 -13.63 12.39 6.54
C GLY A 337 -12.68 12.70 5.38
N ARG A 338 -11.55 13.36 5.64
CA ARG A 338 -10.53 13.65 4.62
C ARG A 338 -10.07 12.39 3.91
N TYR A 339 -9.93 11.30 4.65
CA TYR A 339 -9.46 10.00 4.19
C TYR A 339 -10.58 8.94 4.22
N ALA A 340 -11.85 9.36 4.13
CA ALA A 340 -12.96 8.45 3.94
C ALA A 340 -12.79 7.61 2.66
N PHE A 341 -13.43 6.45 2.59
CA PHE A 341 -13.26 5.50 1.49
C PHE A 341 -13.45 6.12 0.10
N ASN A 342 -14.51 6.90 -0.11
CA ASN A 342 -14.76 7.60 -1.38
C ASN A 342 -13.83 8.79 -1.65
N GLN A 343 -13.12 9.30 -0.64
CA GLN A 343 -12.17 10.41 -0.81
C GLN A 343 -10.79 9.92 -1.24
N GLN A 344 -10.48 8.61 -1.14
CA GLN A 344 -9.14 8.10 -1.42
C GLN A 344 -8.62 8.45 -2.84
N PRO A 345 -9.41 8.31 -3.93
CA PRO A 345 -8.96 8.75 -5.26
C PRO A 345 -8.64 10.25 -5.32
N ARG A 346 -9.49 11.08 -4.72
CA ARG A 346 -9.28 12.53 -4.67
C ARG A 346 -8.03 12.90 -3.87
N MET A 347 -7.78 12.23 -2.74
CA MET A 347 -6.62 12.49 -1.90
C MET A 347 -5.32 12.00 -2.54
N ALA A 348 -5.36 10.88 -3.28
CA ALA A 348 -4.22 10.42 -4.07
C ALA A 348 -3.85 11.43 -5.16
N MET A 349 -4.84 11.97 -5.88
CA MET A 349 -4.62 13.07 -6.83
C MET A 349 -4.00 14.30 -6.14
N TRP A 350 -4.52 14.69 -4.98
CA TRP A 350 -3.97 15.81 -4.21
C TRP A 350 -2.50 15.57 -3.82
N ASN A 351 -2.15 14.36 -3.38
CA ASN A 351 -0.78 13.98 -3.04
C ASN A 351 0.14 13.97 -4.27
N LEU A 352 -0.33 13.51 -5.43
CA LEU A 352 0.42 13.60 -6.69
C LEU A 352 0.70 15.05 -7.08
N VAL A 353 -0.26 15.95 -6.92
CA VAL A 353 -0.04 17.39 -7.13
C VAL A 353 1.04 17.93 -6.19
N ARG A 354 1.06 17.51 -4.92
CA ARG A 354 2.14 17.90 -3.99
C ARG A 354 3.51 17.40 -4.46
N LEU A 355 3.60 16.14 -4.89
CA LEU A 355 4.83 15.56 -5.42
C LEU A 355 5.32 16.30 -6.66
N VAL A 356 4.48 16.49 -7.68
CA VAL A 356 4.96 17.07 -8.94
C VAL A 356 5.40 18.53 -8.78
N ASN A 357 4.72 19.28 -7.92
CA ASN A 357 5.08 20.66 -7.63
C ASN A 357 6.47 20.81 -7.00
N VAL A 358 6.98 19.77 -6.31
CA VAL A 358 8.34 19.80 -5.75
C VAL A 358 9.39 19.26 -6.71
N LEU A 359 8.98 18.70 -7.85
CA LEU A 359 9.87 18.15 -8.88
C LEU A 359 10.06 19.10 -10.08
N ASP A 360 9.29 20.18 -10.14
CA ASP A 360 9.38 21.20 -11.19
C ASP A 360 10.80 21.74 -11.46
N PRO A 361 11.72 21.90 -10.48
CA PRO A 361 13.02 22.49 -10.76
C PRO A 361 13.92 21.53 -11.55
N LEU A 362 13.62 20.22 -11.52
CA LEU A 362 14.37 19.19 -12.22
C LEU A 362 14.08 19.16 -13.72
N LEU A 363 12.98 19.78 -14.14
CA LEU A 363 12.51 19.81 -15.53
C LEU A 363 13.07 21.00 -16.32
N ALA A 364 13.59 22.01 -15.62
CA ALA A 364 14.27 23.13 -16.24
C ALA A 364 15.57 22.69 -16.94
N THR A 365 16.02 23.48 -17.91
CA THR A 365 17.28 23.22 -18.63
C THR A 365 18.50 23.15 -17.73
N ARG A 366 18.43 23.80 -16.56
CA ARG A 366 19.43 23.77 -15.49
C ARG A 366 18.72 23.96 -14.15
N LEU A 367 19.31 23.44 -13.08
CA LEU A 367 18.76 23.66 -11.74
C LEU A 367 18.72 25.16 -11.41
N PRO A 368 17.57 25.70 -10.94
CA PRO A 368 17.45 27.11 -10.66
C PRO A 368 18.18 27.49 -9.37
N SER A 369 18.58 28.76 -9.30
CA SER A 369 19.13 29.39 -8.10
C SER A 369 18.51 30.77 -7.90
N LYS A 370 18.74 31.39 -6.74
CA LYS A 370 18.26 32.77 -6.48
C LYS A 370 18.71 33.76 -7.56
N ASP A 371 19.94 33.60 -8.04
CA ASP A 371 20.54 34.52 -9.02
C ASP A 371 20.16 34.18 -10.46
N SER A 372 19.55 33.01 -10.69
CA SER A 372 19.20 32.58 -12.04
C SER A 372 17.99 31.64 -12.00
N PRO A 373 16.78 32.20 -11.90
CA PRO A 373 15.53 31.44 -11.82
C PRO A 373 15.22 30.70 -13.14
N ILE A 374 14.19 29.86 -13.11
CA ILE A 374 13.63 29.23 -14.31
C ILE A 374 13.10 30.34 -15.23
N PRO A 375 13.47 30.35 -16.52
CA PRO A 375 12.88 31.29 -17.49
C PRO A 375 11.36 31.11 -17.55
N LYS A 376 10.62 32.22 -17.65
CA LYS A 376 9.14 32.20 -17.62
C LYS A 376 8.52 31.26 -18.67
N GLU A 377 9.10 31.21 -19.87
CA GLU A 377 8.65 30.31 -20.94
C GLU A 377 8.87 28.83 -20.60
N GLU A 378 9.98 28.49 -19.92
CA GLU A 378 10.23 27.12 -19.43
C GLU A 378 9.24 26.78 -18.30
N GLU A 379 9.01 27.70 -17.37
CA GLU A 379 8.07 27.54 -16.26
C GLU A 379 6.65 27.24 -16.76
N GLU A 380 6.15 28.02 -17.73
CA GLU A 380 4.84 27.79 -18.35
C GLU A 380 4.75 26.41 -19.03
N ALA A 381 5.80 26.00 -19.75
CA ALA A 381 5.85 24.69 -20.41
C ALA A 381 5.92 23.52 -19.40
N ILE A 382 6.71 23.66 -18.34
CA ILE A 382 6.82 22.68 -17.25
C ILE A 382 5.48 22.51 -16.54
N MET A 383 4.84 23.62 -16.15
CA MET A 383 3.55 23.59 -15.45
C MET A 383 2.47 22.93 -16.30
N LYS A 384 2.45 23.21 -17.61
CA LYS A 384 1.55 22.55 -18.55
C LYS A 384 1.82 21.04 -18.62
N ALA A 385 3.07 20.63 -18.82
CA ALA A 385 3.44 19.22 -18.92
C ALA A 385 3.14 18.43 -17.63
N LEU A 386 3.42 19.02 -16.46
CA LEU A 386 3.09 18.42 -15.17
C LEU A 386 1.58 18.31 -14.96
N GLY A 387 0.83 19.35 -15.32
CA GLY A 387 -0.64 19.33 -15.28
C GLY A 387 -1.21 18.19 -16.13
N GLU A 388 -0.81 18.11 -17.41
CA GLU A 388 -1.19 17.05 -18.33
C GLU A 388 -0.82 15.66 -17.79
N THR A 389 0.37 15.52 -17.19
CA THR A 389 0.85 14.25 -16.62
C THR A 389 0.01 13.82 -15.40
N VAL A 390 -0.31 14.75 -14.49
CA VAL A 390 -1.15 14.45 -13.32
C VAL A 390 -2.59 14.13 -13.74
N HIS A 391 -3.10 14.78 -14.79
CA HIS A 391 -4.42 14.48 -15.34
C HIS A 391 -4.57 13.04 -15.86
N LEU A 392 -3.47 12.33 -16.15
CA LEU A 392 -3.50 10.90 -16.50
C LEU A 392 -4.01 10.01 -15.35
N PHE A 393 -3.97 10.48 -14.10
CA PHE A 393 -4.47 9.71 -12.95
C PHE A 393 -5.92 9.27 -13.13
N GLY A 394 -6.81 10.19 -13.53
CA GLY A 394 -8.25 9.92 -13.63
C GLY A 394 -8.56 8.79 -14.61
N PRO A 395 -8.19 8.91 -15.90
CA PRO A 395 -8.40 7.86 -16.89
C PRO A 395 -7.72 6.54 -16.51
N ARG A 396 -6.51 6.57 -15.94
CA ARG A 396 -5.82 5.34 -15.51
C ARG A 396 -6.56 4.67 -14.35
N TYR A 397 -7.00 5.43 -13.36
CA TYR A 397 -7.76 4.94 -12.21
C TYR A 397 -9.08 4.32 -12.66
N GLU A 398 -9.86 5.03 -13.50
CA GLU A 398 -11.15 4.53 -13.99
C GLU A 398 -10.99 3.26 -14.81
N MET A 399 -10.03 3.24 -15.75
CA MET A 399 -9.73 2.04 -16.54
C MET A 399 -9.37 0.85 -15.64
N LYS A 400 -8.48 1.05 -14.66
CA LYS A 400 -8.04 -0.03 -13.78
C LYS A 400 -9.15 -0.48 -12.83
N PHE A 401 -9.92 0.46 -12.29
CA PHE A 401 -11.06 0.15 -11.42
C PHE A 401 -12.12 -0.63 -12.19
N ASN A 402 -12.47 -0.18 -13.40
CA ASN A 402 -13.40 -0.87 -14.28
C ASN A 402 -12.93 -2.30 -14.62
N GLU A 403 -11.65 -2.48 -14.95
CA GLU A 403 -11.04 -3.81 -15.17
C GLU A 403 -11.21 -4.72 -13.94
N LEU A 404 -10.89 -4.22 -12.74
CA LEU A 404 -10.97 -4.99 -11.50
C LEU A 404 -12.43 -5.33 -11.15
N MET A 405 -13.35 -4.38 -11.29
CA MET A 405 -14.77 -4.60 -11.01
C MET A 405 -15.42 -5.55 -12.03
N GLY A 406 -15.01 -5.48 -13.31
CA GLY A 406 -15.40 -6.43 -14.35
C GLY A 406 -14.97 -7.86 -14.03
N LYS A 407 -13.72 -8.04 -13.56
CA LYS A 407 -13.22 -9.35 -13.10
C LYS A 407 -14.06 -9.93 -11.95
N LYS A 408 -14.51 -9.10 -11.00
CA LYS A 408 -15.40 -9.52 -9.91
C LYS A 408 -16.77 -9.98 -10.41
N LEU A 409 -17.21 -9.53 -11.57
CA LEU A 409 -18.45 -9.95 -12.23
C LEU A 409 -18.25 -11.04 -13.30
N GLY A 410 -16.99 -11.43 -13.55
CA GLY A 410 -16.62 -12.51 -14.45
C GLY A 410 -16.45 -12.10 -15.91
N PHE A 411 -16.41 -10.80 -16.21
CA PHE A 411 -16.15 -10.28 -17.55
C PHE A 411 -14.71 -10.61 -17.99
N LEU A 412 -14.57 -11.04 -19.25
CA LEU A 412 -13.30 -11.34 -19.91
C LEU A 412 -12.60 -10.06 -20.37
N THR A 413 -13.38 -9.10 -20.85
CA THR A 413 -12.91 -7.80 -21.31
C THR A 413 -13.74 -6.71 -20.66
N ALA A 414 -13.09 -5.66 -20.14
CA ALA A 414 -13.79 -4.47 -19.66
C ALA A 414 -14.16 -3.58 -20.87
N LEU A 415 -15.41 -3.14 -20.91
CA LEU A 415 -15.90 -2.13 -21.86
C LEU A 415 -15.96 -0.76 -21.18
N GLU A 416 -15.85 0.29 -21.97
CA GLU A 416 -15.78 1.68 -21.46
C GLU A 416 -17.00 2.06 -20.60
N ASP A 417 -18.19 1.58 -20.98
CA ASP A 417 -19.46 1.88 -20.32
C ASP A 417 -19.80 0.97 -19.14
N ASP A 418 -19.02 -0.08 -18.87
CA ASP A 418 -19.24 -1.02 -17.76
C ASP A 418 -19.32 -0.31 -16.40
N LEU A 419 -18.52 0.75 -16.23
CA LEU A 419 -18.49 1.53 -15.00
C LEU A 419 -19.86 2.16 -14.71
N ASP A 420 -20.46 2.82 -15.70
CA ASP A 420 -21.71 3.56 -15.54
C ASP A 420 -22.95 2.67 -15.66
N VAL A 421 -22.89 1.65 -16.52
CA VAL A 421 -24.05 0.79 -16.83
C VAL A 421 -24.18 -0.37 -15.85
N VAL A 422 -23.07 -0.92 -15.36
CA VAL A 422 -23.07 -2.13 -14.53
C VAL A 422 -22.60 -1.83 -13.10
N HIS A 423 -21.42 -1.24 -12.95
CA HIS A 423 -20.75 -1.18 -11.65
C HIS A 423 -21.36 -0.12 -10.72
N GLN A 424 -21.54 1.12 -11.17
CA GLN A 424 -22.12 2.19 -10.34
C GLN A 424 -23.56 1.86 -9.89
N PRO A 425 -24.47 1.35 -10.75
CA PRO A 425 -25.80 0.95 -10.32
C PRO A 425 -25.76 -0.16 -9.27
N LEU A 426 -24.88 -1.16 -9.43
CA LEU A 426 -24.69 -2.21 -8.42
C LEU A 426 -24.23 -1.62 -7.09
N LEU A 427 -23.17 -0.81 -7.10
CA LEU A 427 -22.61 -0.21 -5.88
C LEU A 427 -23.65 0.64 -5.14
N LYS A 428 -24.50 1.37 -5.88
CA LYS A 428 -25.64 2.09 -5.30
C LYS A 428 -26.63 1.15 -4.62
N LEU A 429 -26.95 0.01 -5.23
CA LEU A 429 -27.80 -1.00 -4.62
C LEU A 429 -27.16 -1.59 -3.36
N LEU A 430 -25.86 -1.91 -3.37
CA LEU A 430 -25.15 -2.42 -2.19
C LEU A 430 -25.19 -1.43 -1.02
N PHE A 431 -25.03 -0.13 -1.31
CA PHE A 431 -25.09 0.94 -0.31
C PHE A 431 -26.50 1.06 0.30
N GLU A 432 -27.53 1.19 -0.53
CA GLU A 432 -28.91 1.36 -0.05
C GLU A 432 -29.46 0.12 0.67
N ALA A 433 -28.94 -1.06 0.31
CA ALA A 433 -29.22 -2.33 0.95
C ALA A 433 -28.37 -2.57 2.21
N GLN A 434 -27.32 -1.77 2.44
CA GLN A 434 -26.30 -1.99 3.47
C GLN A 434 -25.75 -3.42 3.47
N LEU A 435 -25.39 -3.92 2.29
CA LEU A 435 -24.86 -5.27 2.11
C LEU A 435 -23.37 -5.33 2.41
N ASP A 436 -22.95 -6.43 3.05
CA ASP A 436 -21.53 -6.78 3.16
C ASP A 436 -20.88 -6.86 1.78
N TYR A 437 -19.84 -6.05 1.58
CA TYR A 437 -19.22 -5.85 0.27
C TYR A 437 -18.56 -7.13 -0.24
N THR A 438 -17.75 -7.78 0.60
CA THR A 438 -17.04 -9.01 0.23
C THR A 438 -18.00 -10.17 0.05
N LEU A 439 -18.92 -10.37 1.01
CA LEU A 439 -19.84 -11.51 0.96
C LEU A 439 -20.86 -11.40 -0.18
N PHE A 440 -21.27 -10.19 -0.58
CA PHE A 440 -22.10 -10.02 -1.77
C PHE A 440 -21.44 -10.64 -3.00
N TYR A 441 -20.21 -10.22 -3.34
CA TYR A 441 -19.54 -10.69 -4.53
C TYR A 441 -19.24 -12.20 -4.46
N ARG A 442 -18.84 -12.71 -3.30
CA ARG A 442 -18.57 -14.14 -3.13
C ARG A 442 -19.85 -14.97 -3.31
N THR A 443 -20.93 -14.60 -2.62
CA THR A 443 -22.23 -15.31 -2.69
C THR A 443 -22.84 -15.24 -4.10
N PHE A 444 -22.73 -14.08 -4.76
CA PHE A 444 -23.16 -13.92 -6.15
C PHE A 444 -22.35 -14.82 -7.09
N SER A 445 -21.03 -14.92 -6.91
CA SER A 445 -20.17 -15.84 -7.69
C SER A 445 -20.58 -17.30 -7.51
N GLU A 446 -20.91 -17.71 -6.28
CA GLU A 446 -21.32 -19.08 -5.97
C GLU A 446 -22.67 -19.45 -6.60
N SER A 447 -23.52 -18.45 -6.81
CA SER A 447 -24.90 -18.57 -7.32
C SER A 447 -25.08 -18.13 -8.77
N VAL A 448 -23.99 -17.74 -9.47
CA VAL A 448 -24.08 -17.09 -10.79
C VAL A 448 -24.72 -17.99 -11.84
N GLU A 449 -24.46 -19.30 -11.79
CA GLU A 449 -25.02 -20.28 -12.73
C GLU A 449 -26.55 -20.35 -12.59
N GLN A 450 -27.07 -20.34 -11.36
CA GLN A 450 -28.51 -20.32 -11.08
C GLN A 450 -29.14 -19.00 -11.53
N VAL A 451 -28.43 -17.88 -11.40
CA VAL A 451 -28.89 -16.57 -11.89
C VAL A 451 -29.02 -16.60 -13.41
N LEU A 452 -28.06 -17.19 -14.13
CA LEU A 452 -28.12 -17.31 -15.59
C LEU A 452 -29.21 -18.27 -16.06
N GLU A 453 -29.39 -19.41 -15.38
CA GLU A 453 -30.42 -20.39 -15.72
C GLU A 453 -31.83 -19.83 -15.53
N ALA A 454 -32.05 -19.09 -14.44
CA ALA A 454 -33.33 -18.45 -14.16
C ALA A 454 -33.56 -17.16 -14.98
N GLY A 455 -32.50 -16.57 -15.54
CA GLY A 455 -32.53 -15.24 -16.14
C GLY A 455 -32.88 -14.14 -15.13
N ALA A 456 -32.71 -14.37 -13.83
CA ALA A 456 -33.12 -13.50 -12.73
C ALA A 456 -32.42 -13.94 -11.44
N MET A 457 -32.34 -13.06 -10.42
CA MET A 457 -31.87 -13.46 -9.09
C MET A 457 -32.93 -14.34 -8.38
N PRO A 458 -32.60 -15.58 -7.97
CA PRO A 458 -33.56 -16.42 -7.24
C PRO A 458 -33.87 -15.89 -5.83
N ASP A 459 -35.06 -16.19 -5.31
CA ASP A 459 -35.45 -15.81 -3.93
C ASP A 459 -34.49 -16.35 -2.86
N ALA A 460 -33.98 -17.57 -3.06
CA ALA A 460 -32.99 -18.18 -2.17
C ALA A 460 -31.67 -17.39 -2.09
N LEU A 461 -31.32 -16.63 -3.13
CA LEU A 461 -30.14 -15.75 -3.12
C LEU A 461 -30.41 -14.48 -2.29
N PHE A 462 -31.60 -13.88 -2.43
CA PHE A 462 -32.02 -12.78 -1.56
C PHE A 462 -32.04 -13.19 -0.08
N ASP A 463 -32.52 -14.40 0.23
CA ASP A 463 -32.49 -14.94 1.59
C ASP A 463 -31.08 -15.10 2.18
N GLN A 464 -30.06 -15.26 1.34
CA GLN A 464 -28.67 -15.21 1.78
C GLN A 464 -28.21 -13.76 2.01
N PHE A 465 -28.52 -12.85 1.08
CA PHE A 465 -28.17 -11.44 1.20
C PHE A 465 -28.73 -10.79 2.48
N TYR A 466 -29.96 -11.13 2.88
CA TYR A 466 -30.53 -10.63 4.13
C TYR A 466 -29.73 -11.01 5.39
N LYS A 467 -28.99 -12.13 5.37
CA LYS A 467 -28.19 -12.59 6.53
C LYS A 467 -26.97 -11.73 6.80
N PHE A 468 -26.47 -11.02 5.79
CA PHE A 468 -25.30 -10.14 5.87
C PHE A 468 -25.59 -8.71 5.42
N SER A 469 -26.87 -8.34 5.45
CA SER A 469 -27.37 -6.97 5.34
C SER A 469 -27.47 -6.36 6.73
N PHE A 470 -27.09 -5.08 6.89
CA PHE A 470 -27.35 -4.35 8.12
C PHE A 470 -28.77 -3.78 8.18
N LYS A 471 -29.45 -3.75 7.03
CA LYS A 471 -30.85 -3.36 6.85
C LYS A 471 -31.79 -4.55 6.98
N ALA A 472 -32.97 -4.38 7.60
CA ALA A 472 -33.93 -5.47 7.79
C ALA A 472 -34.68 -5.83 6.50
N LYS A 473 -35.10 -7.11 6.38
CA LYS A 473 -35.78 -7.65 5.18
C LYS A 473 -37.01 -6.84 4.76
N ASN A 474 -37.85 -6.45 5.72
CA ASN A 474 -39.06 -5.64 5.47
C ASN A 474 -38.75 -4.27 4.85
N GLU A 475 -37.56 -3.71 5.10
CA GLU A 475 -37.12 -2.43 4.52
C GLU A 475 -36.58 -2.57 3.10
N TRP A 476 -36.31 -3.81 2.63
CA TRP A 476 -35.99 -4.07 1.23
C TRP A 476 -37.24 -4.19 0.37
N ASP A 477 -38.27 -4.82 0.95
CA ASP A 477 -39.54 -5.09 0.29
C ASP A 477 -40.48 -3.88 0.31
N SER A 478 -40.21 -2.88 1.17
CA SER A 478 -40.98 -1.64 1.21
C SER A 478 -40.75 -0.78 -0.04
N GLU A 479 -41.84 -0.39 -0.71
CA GLU A 479 -41.85 0.56 -1.83
C GLU A 479 -41.73 2.01 -1.33
N THR A 480 -40.70 2.34 -0.55
CA THR A 480 -40.46 3.73 -0.10
C THR A 480 -39.92 4.64 -1.23
N GLY A 481 -40.07 4.21 -2.50
CA GLY A 481 -39.62 4.87 -3.73
C GLY A 481 -40.32 4.26 -4.96
N GLU A 482 -39.84 4.53 -6.17
CA GLU A 482 -40.50 4.10 -7.43
C GLU A 482 -40.51 2.56 -7.64
N LYS A 483 -39.51 1.85 -7.09
CA LYS A 483 -39.40 0.39 -7.07
C LYS A 483 -38.72 -0.09 -5.78
N SER A 484 -39.12 -1.25 -5.25
CA SER A 484 -38.45 -1.90 -4.12
C SER A 484 -36.98 -2.23 -4.44
N LEU A 485 -36.14 -2.45 -3.41
CA LEU A 485 -34.74 -2.84 -3.61
C LEU A 485 -34.64 -4.16 -4.36
N LYS A 486 -35.49 -5.12 -4.02
CA LYS A 486 -35.56 -6.43 -4.68
C LYS A 486 -35.83 -6.29 -6.18
N THR A 487 -36.80 -5.46 -6.58
CA THR A 487 -37.11 -5.23 -7.99
C THR A 487 -35.95 -4.57 -8.73
N ARG A 488 -35.25 -3.60 -8.10
CA ARG A 488 -34.09 -2.95 -8.74
C ARG A 488 -32.88 -3.88 -8.88
N PHE A 489 -32.68 -4.82 -7.97
CA PHE A 489 -31.69 -5.90 -8.17
C PHE A 489 -32.05 -6.79 -9.36
N GLN A 490 -33.33 -7.08 -9.59
CA GLN A 490 -33.76 -7.83 -10.77
C GLN A 490 -33.51 -7.05 -12.06
N ASP A 491 -33.83 -5.75 -12.08
CA ASP A 491 -33.53 -4.87 -13.22
C ASP A 491 -32.02 -4.88 -13.52
N TRP A 492 -31.18 -4.73 -12.50
CA TRP A 492 -29.73 -4.80 -12.65
C TRP A 492 -29.25 -6.17 -13.16
N THR A 493 -29.90 -7.25 -12.74
CA THR A 493 -29.55 -8.61 -13.21
C THR A 493 -29.75 -8.75 -14.71
N GLN A 494 -30.79 -8.14 -15.28
CA GLN A 494 -30.98 -8.14 -16.74
C GLN A 494 -29.83 -7.43 -17.45
N VAL A 495 -29.41 -6.27 -16.92
CA VAL A 495 -28.28 -5.51 -17.46
C VAL A 495 -26.98 -6.32 -17.38
N TYR A 496 -26.73 -6.98 -16.25
CA TYR A 496 -25.57 -7.85 -16.07
C TYR A 496 -25.55 -9.00 -17.07
N ILE A 497 -26.68 -9.71 -17.25
CA ILE A 497 -26.79 -10.84 -18.18
C ILE A 497 -26.56 -10.38 -19.61
N GLN A 498 -27.20 -9.29 -20.04
CA GLN A 498 -27.03 -8.72 -21.38
C GLN A 498 -25.58 -8.32 -21.63
N ARG A 499 -24.93 -7.70 -20.64
CA ARG A 499 -23.51 -7.35 -20.75
C ARG A 499 -22.62 -8.58 -20.83
N LEU A 500 -22.88 -9.61 -20.04
CA LEU A 500 -22.11 -10.85 -20.07
C LEU A 500 -22.17 -11.55 -21.44
N GLU A 501 -23.29 -11.42 -22.16
CA GLU A 501 -23.47 -12.01 -23.49
C GLU A 501 -22.62 -11.37 -24.60
N THR A 502 -22.06 -10.17 -24.38
CA THR A 502 -21.18 -9.53 -25.35
C THR A 502 -19.76 -10.13 -25.36
N ASP A 503 -19.37 -10.81 -24.28
CA ASP A 503 -18.11 -11.54 -24.17
C ASP A 503 -18.27 -12.94 -24.81
N LYS A 504 -17.52 -13.22 -25.89
CA LYS A 504 -17.48 -14.57 -26.48
C LYS A 504 -16.95 -15.56 -25.44
N ASP A 505 -17.63 -16.70 -25.27
CA ASP A 505 -17.30 -17.75 -24.29
C ASP A 505 -17.40 -17.34 -22.80
N ALA A 506 -18.06 -16.23 -22.47
CA ALA A 506 -18.18 -15.73 -21.10
C ALA A 506 -18.74 -16.75 -20.11
N LYS A 507 -19.64 -17.64 -20.55
CA LYS A 507 -20.29 -18.63 -19.67
C LYS A 507 -19.35 -19.78 -19.28
N SER A 508 -18.36 -20.10 -20.11
CA SER A 508 -17.38 -21.15 -19.79
C SER A 508 -16.54 -20.74 -18.59
N SER A 509 -16.46 -21.55 -17.55
CA SER A 509 -15.66 -21.27 -16.33
C SER A 509 -16.01 -19.97 -15.59
N LEU A 510 -17.19 -19.38 -15.83
CA LEU A 510 -17.61 -18.09 -15.26
C LEU A 510 -17.49 -18.07 -13.74
N LYS A 511 -18.13 -19.05 -13.08
CA LYS A 511 -18.10 -19.21 -11.64
C LYS A 511 -16.68 -19.28 -11.10
N SER A 512 -15.83 -20.11 -11.71
CA SER A 512 -14.42 -20.24 -11.31
C SER A 512 -13.67 -18.90 -11.43
N ARG A 513 -13.83 -18.17 -12.54
CA ARG A 513 -13.21 -16.84 -12.70
C ARG A 513 -13.66 -15.86 -11.62
N MET A 514 -14.95 -15.81 -11.33
CA MET A 514 -15.48 -14.93 -10.30
C MET A 514 -15.00 -15.31 -8.90
N LEU A 515 -14.96 -16.61 -8.57
CA LEU A 515 -14.44 -17.09 -7.27
C LEU A 515 -12.95 -16.76 -7.09
N ASN A 516 -12.17 -16.76 -8.17
CA ASN A 516 -10.75 -16.35 -8.16
C ASN A 516 -10.54 -14.83 -8.08
N ALA A 517 -11.57 -14.03 -8.36
CA ALA A 517 -11.55 -12.57 -8.23
C ALA A 517 -12.21 -12.07 -6.93
N ASN A 518 -13.04 -12.90 -6.29
CA ASN A 518 -13.83 -12.52 -5.13
C ASN A 518 -13.41 -13.33 -3.90
N PRO A 519 -12.68 -12.68 -2.96
CA PRO A 519 -12.14 -13.37 -1.82
C PRO A 519 -13.27 -13.88 -0.92
N LYS A 520 -13.06 -15.08 -0.37
CA LYS A 520 -13.86 -15.63 0.71
C LYS A 520 -13.46 -15.03 2.05
N PHE A 521 -12.17 -14.71 2.22
CA PHE A 521 -11.60 -14.21 3.47
C PHE A 521 -10.94 -12.84 3.28
N ILE A 522 -11.23 -11.92 4.20
CA ILE A 522 -10.57 -10.61 4.29
C ILE A 522 -10.19 -10.33 5.75
N LEU A 523 -9.21 -9.46 5.96
CA LEU A 523 -8.71 -9.12 7.28
C LEU A 523 -9.60 -8.07 7.97
N ARG A 524 -10.77 -8.51 8.44
CA ARG A 524 -11.73 -7.64 9.16
C ARG A 524 -11.16 -7.22 10.52
N ASN A 525 -11.51 -6.04 11.01
CA ASN A 525 -10.97 -5.53 12.27
C ASN A 525 -11.23 -6.45 13.48
N HIS A 526 -12.42 -7.06 13.57
CA HIS A 526 -12.75 -7.97 14.66
C HIS A 526 -11.96 -9.28 14.61
N ILE A 527 -11.59 -9.72 13.40
CA ILE A 527 -10.70 -10.87 13.17
C ILE A 527 -9.31 -10.52 13.70
N VAL A 528 -8.79 -9.34 13.37
CA VAL A 528 -7.48 -8.89 13.90
C VAL A 528 -7.51 -8.72 15.41
N GLN A 529 -8.58 -8.14 15.97
CA GLN A 529 -8.72 -7.97 17.41
C GLN A 529 -8.71 -9.31 18.13
N LYS A 530 -9.38 -10.31 17.57
CA LYS A 530 -9.36 -11.67 18.12
C LYS A 530 -7.95 -12.26 18.15
N VAL A 531 -7.14 -12.08 17.10
CA VAL A 531 -5.71 -12.49 17.12
C VAL A 531 -4.97 -11.77 18.24
N ILE A 532 -5.17 -10.46 18.36
CA ILE A 532 -4.50 -9.66 19.40
C ILE A 532 -4.86 -10.19 20.79
N ASP A 533 -6.14 -10.46 21.04
CA ASP A 533 -6.63 -10.95 22.32
C ASP A 533 -6.04 -12.34 22.64
N GLU A 534 -6.02 -13.26 21.66
CA GLU A 534 -5.45 -14.60 21.81
C GLU A 534 -3.93 -14.57 22.06
N VAL A 535 -3.19 -13.78 21.28
CA VAL A 535 -1.72 -13.62 21.45
C VAL A 535 -1.38 -12.93 22.77
N THR A 536 -2.24 -12.04 23.27
CA THR A 536 -2.02 -11.38 24.57
C THR A 536 -2.15 -12.37 25.72
N VAL A 537 -3.05 -13.35 25.62
CA VAL A 537 -3.22 -14.41 26.62
C VAL A 537 -2.11 -15.45 26.51
N ASP A 538 -1.81 -15.92 25.29
CA ASP A 538 -0.74 -16.88 25.02
C ASP A 538 0.07 -16.46 23.79
N PRO A 539 1.20 -15.75 24.00
CA PRO A 539 2.09 -15.35 22.93
C PRO A 539 2.78 -16.53 22.23
N THR A 540 2.73 -17.74 22.78
CA THR A 540 3.34 -18.94 22.17
C THR A 540 2.37 -19.72 21.29
N SER A 541 1.11 -19.28 21.20
CA SER A 541 0.10 -19.89 20.35
C SER A 541 0.42 -19.75 18.86
N SER A 542 0.09 -20.78 18.08
CA SER A 542 0.24 -20.76 16.61
C SER A 542 -0.87 -19.97 15.90
N VAL A 543 -1.56 -19.06 16.60
CA VAL A 543 -2.73 -18.33 16.07
C VAL A 543 -2.33 -17.41 14.92
N ILE A 544 -1.19 -16.73 15.02
CA ILE A 544 -0.71 -15.81 13.97
C ILE A 544 -0.44 -16.59 12.69
N ASP A 545 0.28 -17.72 12.77
CA ASP A 545 0.55 -18.58 11.61
C ASP A 545 -0.72 -19.14 10.97
N ARG A 546 -1.71 -19.52 11.80
CA ARG A 546 -3.04 -19.95 11.32
C ARG A 546 -3.71 -18.87 10.50
N TYR A 547 -3.76 -17.65 11.03
CA TYR A 547 -4.40 -16.51 10.37
C TYR A 547 -3.65 -16.08 9.12
N LEU A 548 -2.31 -16.03 9.18
CA LEU A 548 -1.47 -15.73 8.03
C LEU A 548 -1.77 -16.69 6.87
N ARG A 549 -1.81 -18.01 7.14
CA ARG A 549 -2.13 -19.02 6.12
C ARG A 549 -3.49 -18.80 5.47
N VAL A 550 -4.52 -18.44 6.24
CA VAL A 550 -5.87 -18.17 5.70
C VAL A 550 -5.84 -16.92 4.81
N LEU A 551 -5.16 -15.86 5.26
CA LEU A 551 -5.04 -14.60 4.53
C LEU A 551 -4.14 -14.69 3.30
N GLU A 552 -3.22 -15.66 3.28
CA GLU A 552 -2.37 -15.98 2.12
C GLU A 552 -3.13 -16.69 1.00
N ASN A 553 -4.29 -17.28 1.30
CA ASN A 553 -5.13 -18.04 0.37
C ASN A 553 -6.60 -17.56 0.44
N PRO A 554 -6.87 -16.26 0.22
CA PRO A 554 -8.17 -15.66 0.55
C PRO A 554 -9.31 -16.10 -0.37
N PHE A 555 -9.01 -16.73 -1.51
CA PHE A 555 -10.00 -17.18 -2.50
C PHE A 555 -10.37 -18.67 -2.37
N GLU A 556 -9.54 -19.44 -1.67
CA GLU A 556 -9.67 -20.89 -1.51
C GLU A 556 -10.67 -21.24 -0.39
N ASN A 557 -11.07 -22.52 -0.34
CA ASN A 557 -11.84 -23.02 0.80
C ASN A 557 -10.92 -23.23 1.99
N GLY A 558 -11.38 -22.83 3.17
CA GLY A 558 -10.68 -23.04 4.44
C GLY A 558 -11.10 -24.34 5.11
N SER A 559 -10.58 -24.59 6.31
CA SER A 559 -11.19 -25.59 7.19
C SER A 559 -12.58 -25.10 7.65
N GLU A 560 -13.45 -26.01 8.13
CA GLU A 560 -14.76 -25.61 8.68
C GLU A 560 -14.66 -24.55 9.78
N ALA A 561 -13.58 -24.58 10.57
CA ALA A 561 -13.30 -23.58 11.59
C ALA A 561 -12.96 -22.22 10.97
N ASP A 562 -12.09 -22.20 9.95
CA ASP A 562 -11.71 -20.97 9.26
C ASP A 562 -12.92 -20.36 8.54
N GLU A 563 -13.79 -21.18 7.92
CA GLU A 563 -15.00 -20.69 7.26
C GLU A 563 -15.99 -20.06 8.24
N ARG A 564 -16.16 -20.67 9.42
CA ARG A 564 -17.02 -20.12 10.47
C ARG A 564 -16.49 -18.80 11.02
N GLU A 565 -15.17 -18.67 11.11
CA GLU A 565 -14.51 -17.54 11.75
C GLU A 565 -14.32 -16.34 10.80
N PHE A 566 -13.94 -16.59 9.54
CA PHE A 566 -13.62 -15.54 8.57
C PHE A 566 -14.71 -15.32 7.51
N GLY A 567 -15.47 -16.37 7.17
CA GLY A 567 -16.45 -16.35 6.08
C GLY A 567 -17.83 -15.83 6.47
N GLY A 568 -18.04 -15.52 7.76
CA GLY A 568 -19.32 -15.05 8.29
C GLY A 568 -19.53 -13.54 8.19
N ALA A 569 -20.79 -13.13 8.34
CA ALA A 569 -21.14 -11.73 8.54
C ALA A 569 -20.51 -11.19 9.83
N VAL A 570 -20.20 -9.90 9.85
CA VAL A 570 -19.68 -9.26 11.06
C VAL A 570 -20.73 -9.31 12.18
N PRO A 571 -20.39 -9.82 13.37
CA PRO A 571 -21.31 -9.83 14.51
C PRO A 571 -21.85 -8.44 14.83
N ALA A 572 -23.13 -8.33 15.17
CA ALA A 572 -23.82 -7.04 15.32
C ALA A 572 -23.12 -6.07 16.30
N LEU A 573 -22.57 -6.59 17.41
CA LEU A 573 -21.85 -5.80 18.41
C LEU A 573 -20.45 -5.35 17.98
N LEU A 574 -19.92 -5.88 16.88
CA LEU A 574 -18.56 -5.63 16.39
C LEU A 574 -18.54 -4.82 15.07
N ARG A 575 -19.70 -4.36 14.60
CA ARG A 575 -19.85 -3.65 13.32
C ARG A 575 -19.05 -2.34 13.28
N ASP A 576 -18.99 -1.64 14.41
CA ASP A 576 -18.33 -0.34 14.56
C ASP A 576 -16.90 -0.43 15.12
N LEU A 577 -16.33 -1.63 15.21
CA LEU A 577 -14.99 -1.81 15.75
C LEU A 577 -13.94 -1.17 14.82
N LYS A 578 -13.38 -0.05 15.25
CA LYS A 578 -12.28 0.65 14.57
C LYS A 578 -10.94 0.30 15.21
N CYS A 579 -9.90 0.23 14.40
CA CYS A 579 -8.54 0.12 14.91
C CYS A 579 -8.15 1.40 15.65
N SER A 580 -7.69 1.28 16.90
CA SER A 580 -7.07 2.39 17.62
C SER A 580 -5.68 2.70 17.03
N CYS A 581 -5.45 3.99 16.77
CA CYS A 581 -4.22 4.54 16.17
C CYS A 581 -3.03 4.57 17.13
N SER A 582 -3.16 4.08 18.37
CA SER A 582 -2.17 4.28 19.45
C SER A 582 -0.82 3.69 19.04
N SER A 583 -0.10 4.57 18.35
CA SER A 583 1.15 4.44 17.62
C SER A 583 2.25 4.69 18.58
#